data_AF-A0A7W2LLC4-F1
#
_entry.id   AF-A0A7W2LLC4-F1
#
_cell.length_a   1.000
_cell.length_b   1.000
_cell.length_c   1.000
_cell.angle_alpha   90.00
_cell.angle_beta   90.00
_cell.angle_gamma   90.00
#
_symmetry.space_group_name_H-M   'P 1'
#
loop_
_entity.id
_entity.type
_entity.pdbx_description
1 polymer ?
#
loop_
_entity_poly.entity_id
_entity_poly.type
_entity_poly.pdbx_seq_one_letter_code
_entity_poly.pdbx_strand_id
1 'polypeptide(L)' 'MANAVNPISIIVPCHRVIAAKGKLSGYSGGLDKKRDLLPLEAEHTRVDLLQAAFS' A
#
# COMPACT_ATOMS: atom_id res chain seq x y z
N MET A 1 -12.70 13.36 -5.47
CA MET A 1 -11.77 13.04 -4.37
C MET A 1 -12.44 12.04 -3.42
N ALA A 2 -12.30 10.73 -3.65
CA ALA A 2 -12.96 9.70 -2.82
C ALA A 2 -11.97 8.95 -1.92
N ASN A 3 -10.75 8.70 -2.42
CA ASN A 3 -9.74 7.88 -1.72
C ASN A 3 -9.11 8.57 -0.48
N ALA A 4 -9.28 9.89 -0.35
CA ALA A 4 -8.70 10.70 0.72
C ALA A 4 -9.62 10.87 1.95
N VAL A 5 -10.82 10.29 1.94
CA VAL A 5 -11.79 10.32 3.05
C VAL A 5 -12.05 8.93 3.62
N ASN A 6 -11.15 7.97 3.38
CA ASN A 6 -11.31 6.60 3.85
C ASN A 6 -10.99 6.49 5.36
N PRO A 7 -12.00 6.27 6.24
CA PRO A 7 -11.80 6.21 7.69
C PRO A 7 -11.02 4.98 8.14
N ILE A 8 -10.86 3.97 7.27
CA ILE A 8 -10.12 2.73 7.55
C ILE A 8 -9.02 2.56 6.48
N SER A 9 -8.01 3.43 6.57
CA SER A 9 -7.01 3.66 5.52
C SER A 9 -6.06 2.47 5.25
N ILE A 10 -6.01 1.47 6.14
CA ILE A 10 -5.16 0.27 6.00
C ILE A 10 -5.95 -0.91 5.44
N ILE A 11 -7.15 -1.19 5.98
CA ILE A 11 -7.99 -2.32 5.56
C ILE A 11 -8.54 -2.09 4.16
N VAL A 12 -9.01 -0.88 3.88
CA VAL A 12 -9.36 -0.49 2.50
C VAL A 12 -8.09 0.07 1.87
N PRO A 13 -7.49 -0.61 0.86
CA PRO A 13 -6.12 -0.38 0.43
C PRO A 13 -5.96 0.86 -0.47
N CYS A 14 -6.40 2.02 0.01
CA CYS A 14 -6.30 3.28 -0.75
C CYS A 14 -4.84 3.76 -0.88
N HIS A 15 -3.91 3.23 -0.09
CA HIS A 15 -2.47 3.41 -0.26
C HIS A 15 -1.93 2.71 -1.52
N ARG A 16 -2.60 1.70 -2.08
CA ARG A 16 -2.19 1.01 -3.31
C ARG A 16 -2.51 1.79 -4.59
N VAL A 17 -3.33 2.84 -4.51
CA VAL A 17 -3.68 3.68 -5.68
C VAL A 17 -2.58 4.72 -5.93
N ILE A 18 -1.88 4.62 -7.06
CA ILE A 18 -0.80 5.54 -7.44
C ILE A 18 -1.27 6.43 -8.61
N ALA A 19 -0.91 7.71 -8.61
CA ALA A 19 -1.26 8.60 -9.72
C ALA A 19 -0.51 8.20 -11.00
N ALA A 20 -1.07 8.53 -12.17
CA ALA A 20 -0.54 8.12 -13.48
C ALA A 20 0.94 8.47 -13.75
N LYS A 21 1.54 9.38 -12.98
CA LYS A 21 2.98 9.74 -13.05
C LYS A 21 3.85 9.07 -11.97
N GLY A 22 3.38 8.00 -11.33
CA GLY A 22 4.10 7.33 -10.23
C GLY A 22 4.15 8.15 -8.93
N LYS A 23 3.49 9.30 -8.87
CA LYS A 23 3.53 10.20 -7.70
C LYS A 23 2.56 9.71 -6.63
N LEU A 24 3.08 9.51 -5.42
CA LEU A 24 2.28 9.24 -4.24
C LEU A 24 1.43 10.47 -3.90
N SER A 25 0.11 10.31 -3.97
CA SER A 25 -0.85 11.37 -3.68
C SER A 25 -2.14 10.77 -3.07
N GLY A 26 -2.96 11.62 -2.47
CA GLY A 26 -4.34 11.31 -2.09
C GLY A 26 -4.51 10.19 -1.06
N TYR A 27 -3.80 10.26 0.07
CA TYR A 27 -3.94 9.30 1.17
C TYR A 27 -4.27 10.02 2.48
N SER A 28 -5.43 9.67 3.05
CA SER A 28 -5.97 10.22 4.32
C SER A 28 -5.03 10.06 5.50
N GLY A 29 -4.29 8.95 5.56
CA GLY A 29 -3.38 8.65 6.67
C GLY A 29 -2.01 9.35 6.62
N GLY A 30 -1.76 10.20 5.62
CA GLY A 30 -0.47 10.87 5.40
C GLY A 30 0.49 10.12 4.46
N LEU A 31 1.14 10.86 3.56
CA LEU A 31 1.95 10.26 2.48
C LEU A 31 3.14 9.42 2.99
N ASP A 32 3.65 9.71 4.18
CA ASP A 32 4.77 8.96 4.77
C ASP A 32 4.35 7.54 5.13
N LYS A 33 3.16 7.36 5.75
CA LYS A 33 2.61 6.02 5.99
C LYS A 33 2.35 5.26 4.70
N LYS A 34 1.94 5.95 3.63
CA LYS A 34 1.77 5.34 2.30
C LYS A 34 3.11 4.89 1.70
N ARG A 35 4.21 5.60 1.98
CA ARG A 35 5.56 5.20 1.56
C ARG A 35 6.06 3.98 2.32
N ASP A 36 5.76 3.87 3.61
CA ASP A 36 6.22 2.76 4.44
C ASP A 36 5.40 1.47 4.24
N LEU A 37 4.09 1.60 3.99
CA LEU A 37 3.21 0.44 3.76
C LEU A 37 3.51 -0.31 2.46
N LEU A 38 3.91 0.38 1.39
CA LEU A 38 4.16 -0.25 0.09
C LEU A 38 5.34 -1.25 0.12
N PRO A 39 6.52 -0.92 0.69
CA PRO A 39 7.60 -1.88 0.92
C PRO A 39 7.21 -3.04 1.84
N LEU A 40 6.51 -2.78 2.94
CA LEU A 40 6.09 -3.81 3.88
C LEU A 40 5.17 -4.86 3.22
N GLU A 41 4.22 -4.43 2.37
CA GLU A 41 3.37 -5.35 1.60
C GLU A 41 4.16 -6.14 0.54
N ALA A 42 5.17 -5.52 -0.07
CA ALA A 42 6.04 -6.18 -1.04
C ALA A 42 6.95 -7.24 -0.39
N GLU A 43 7.43 -6.98 0.83
CA GLU A 43 8.17 -7.96 1.63
C GLU A 43 7.30 -9.13 2.05
N HIS A 44 6.05 -8.88 2.46
CA HIS A 44 5.11 -9.95 2.79
C HIS A 44 4.86 -10.87 1.58
N THR A 45 4.65 -10.27 0.40
CA THR A 45 4.51 -11.03 -0.86
C THR A 45 5.75 -11.88 -1.18
N ARG A 46 6.96 -11.37 -0.88
CA ARG A 46 8.21 -12.12 -1.06
C ARG A 46 8.31 -13.31 -0.11
N VAL A 47 7.91 -13.15 1.15
CA VAL A 47 7.90 -14.25 2.13
C VAL A 47 6.94 -15.35 1.70
N ASP A 48 5.75 -14.99 1.20
CA ASP A 48 4.77 -15.96 0.68
C ASP A 48 5.31 -16.77 -0.49
N LEU A 49 6.02 -16.12 -1.42
CA LEU A 49 6.64 -16.79 -2.56
C LEU A 49 7.79 -17.71 -2.14
N LEU A 50 8.60 -17.29 -1.15
CA LEU A 50 9.65 -18.14 -0.61
C LEU A 50 9.05 -19.35 0.12
N GLN A 51 8.04 -19.16 0.97
CA GLN A 51 7.34 -20.26 1.64
C GLN A 51 6.68 -21.23 0.65
N ALA A 52 6.07 -20.73 -0.41
CA ALA A 52 5.49 -21.57 -1.47
C ALA A 52 6.55 -22.30 -2.31
N ALA A 53 7.76 -21.75 -2.44
CA ALA A 53 8.87 -22.37 -3.18
C ALA A 53 9.65 -23.43 -2.38
N PHE A 54 9.53 -23.43 -1.06
CA PHE A 54 10.17 -24.39 -0.15
C PHE A 54 9.20 -25.43 0.46
N SER A 55 7.95 -25.49 -0.01
CA SER A 55 6.95 -26.50 0.37
C SER A 55 6.66 -27.45 -0.78
#